data_AF-A0A329MQJ5-F1
#
_entry.id   AF-A0A329MQJ5-F1
#
_cell.length_a   1.000
_cell.length_b   1.000
_cell.length_c   1.000
_cell.angle_alpha   90.00
_cell.angle_beta   90.00
_cell.angle_gamma   90.00
#
_symmetry.space_group_name_H-M   'P 1'
#
loop_
_entity.id
_entity.type
_entity.pdbx_description
1 polymer ?
#
loop_
_entity_poly.entity_id
_entity_poly.type
_entity_poly.pdbx_seq_one_letter_code
_entity_poly.pdbx_strand_id
1 'polypeptide(L)'
;MKQPINMNLQLFAGETSVEMGGVTFEIDPSELQDRPEPRMGDDGSIEIDEEREGDEDERFDEDEEELHRESGSYQLSGEEHEDRRREEEVKPEKDNSAAKAAIAERKKWQAKLEEEKKKSAATEKLMKLVGVTSLDDLQAKLDAVQAQRIAQESGITPQQAQVQVQQQRELEEMRRDIRNQKFEAEATRLKTDPFFADIDHYREEYQEIAERTGQSLEDVYWAKRGRERMKEREREIEQTLQANRSKKQAAKVDTSVSGGTKQKPKSTLTPDQMAIAKLAGMKPEEYAKYIKK
;
A
#
# COMPACT_ATOMS: atom_id res chain seq x y z
N MET A 1 -24.36 1.69 32.65
CA MET A 1 -23.82 0.72 33.63
C MET A 1 -22.92 -0.24 32.87
N LYS A 2 -21.60 -0.19 33.09
CA LYS A 2 -20.61 -1.10 32.48
C LYS A 2 -20.17 -2.08 33.56
N GLN A 3 -20.32 -3.38 33.32
CA GLN A 3 -19.80 -4.41 34.22
C GLN A 3 -18.33 -4.71 33.86
N PRO A 4 -17.43 -4.86 34.84
CA PRO A 4 -16.06 -5.29 34.59
C PRO A 4 -16.03 -6.80 34.31
N ILE A 5 -15.29 -7.17 33.27
CA ILE A 5 -14.97 -8.56 32.92
C ILE A 5 -13.79 -8.97 33.81
N ASN A 6 -14.03 -9.87 34.77
CA ASN A 6 -12.96 -10.55 35.51
C ASN A 6 -12.37 -11.64 34.61
N MET A 7 -11.13 -11.47 34.17
CA MET A 7 -10.36 -12.55 33.53
C MET A 7 -9.65 -13.37 34.60
N ASN A 8 -9.97 -14.66 34.65
CA ASN A 8 -9.42 -15.60 35.61
C ASN A 8 -8.05 -16.08 35.09
N LEU A 9 -6.96 -15.52 35.63
CA LEU A 9 -5.56 -15.77 35.20
C LEU A 9 -4.96 -17.07 35.76
N GLN A 10 -5.76 -17.96 36.36
CA GLN A 10 -5.25 -19.18 37.00
C GLN A 10 -4.99 -20.37 36.04
N LEU A 11 -5.20 -20.21 34.73
CA LEU A 11 -5.02 -21.31 33.75
C LEU A 11 -3.60 -21.44 33.16
N PHE A 12 -2.63 -20.62 33.56
CA PHE A 12 -1.27 -20.63 32.99
C PHE A 12 -0.17 -21.12 33.93
N ALA A 13 -0.52 -21.59 35.14
CA ALA A 13 0.44 -22.08 36.10
C ALA A 13 0.17 -23.57 36.38
N GLY A 14 0.64 -24.47 35.50
CA GLY A 14 0.60 -25.89 35.86
C GLY A 14 1.02 -26.93 34.84
N GLU A 15 1.00 -26.66 33.53
CA GLU A 15 1.22 -27.71 32.54
C GLU A 15 2.56 -27.54 31.80
N THR A 16 3.56 -28.33 32.20
CA THR A 16 4.91 -28.43 31.59
C THR A 16 4.96 -29.33 30.36
N SER A 17 3.81 -29.62 29.75
CA SER A 17 3.72 -30.41 28.52
C SER A 17 2.73 -29.76 27.57
N VAL A 18 3.21 -29.35 26.39
CA VAL A 18 2.37 -28.84 25.31
C VAL A 18 2.20 -29.95 24.29
N GLU A 19 0.96 -30.35 24.05
CA GLU A 19 0.62 -31.34 23.03
C GLU A 19 0.17 -30.61 21.76
N MET A 20 1.02 -30.61 20.74
CA MET A 20 0.69 -30.07 19.40
C MET A 20 0.72 -31.21 18.39
N GLY A 21 -0.43 -31.47 17.77
CA GLY A 21 -0.52 -32.47 16.68
C GLY A 21 -0.22 -33.91 17.10
N GLY A 22 -0.49 -34.29 18.36
CA GLY A 22 -0.23 -35.65 18.87
C GLY A 22 1.23 -35.92 19.23
N VAL A 23 2.06 -34.87 19.31
CA VAL A 23 3.42 -34.94 19.83
C VAL A 23 3.48 -34.14 21.13
N THR A 24 3.81 -34.82 22.22
CA THR A 24 4.04 -34.22 23.53
C THR A 24 5.47 -33.69 23.62
N PHE A 25 5.62 -32.38 23.76
CA PHE A 25 6.91 -31.75 24.08
C PHE A 25 7.04 -31.64 25.60
N GLU A 26 7.96 -32.41 26.18
CA GLU A 26 8.41 -32.21 27.57
C GLU A 26 9.47 -31.11 27.57
N ILE A 27 9.16 -29.98 28.18
CA ILE A 27 10.12 -28.88 28.36
C ILE A 27 10.92 -29.21 29.62
N ASP A 28 12.22 -29.51 29.47
CA ASP A 28 13.12 -29.73 30.60
C ASP A 28 13.30 -28.41 31.37
N PRO A 29 12.80 -28.30 32.62
CA PRO A 29 12.85 -27.07 33.39
C PRO A 29 14.29 -26.65 33.78
N SER A 30 15.29 -27.51 33.57
CA SER A 30 16.69 -27.18 33.83
C SER A 30 17.33 -26.30 32.74
N GLU A 31 16.84 -26.30 31.50
CA GLU A 31 17.35 -25.42 30.43
C GLU A 31 16.93 -23.94 30.60
N LEU A 32 15.95 -23.65 31.46
CA LEU A 32 15.48 -22.30 31.74
C LEU A 32 16.29 -21.57 32.83
N GLN A 33 17.23 -22.24 33.52
CA GLN A 33 17.99 -21.65 34.64
C GLN A 33 19.19 -20.80 34.22
N ASP A 34 19.69 -20.91 32.98
CA ASP A 34 20.86 -20.16 32.49
C ASP A 34 20.49 -18.89 31.68
N ARG A 35 19.21 -18.49 31.66
CA ARG A 35 18.85 -17.19 31.09
C ARG A 35 19.16 -16.08 32.09
N PRO A 36 20.02 -15.10 31.75
CA PRO A 36 20.31 -13.99 32.63
C PRO A 36 19.01 -13.23 32.93
N GLU A 37 18.67 -13.13 34.22
CA GLU A 37 17.51 -12.34 34.64
C GLU A 37 17.74 -10.87 34.25
N PRO A 38 16.75 -10.21 33.61
CA PRO A 38 16.84 -8.79 33.32
C PRO A 38 16.92 -8.03 34.65
N ARG A 39 18.02 -7.31 34.87
CA ARG A 39 18.16 -6.42 36.03
C ARG A 39 17.18 -5.26 35.86
N MET A 40 16.25 -5.11 36.80
CA MET A 40 15.43 -3.91 36.90
C MET A 40 16.25 -2.80 37.57
N GLY A 41 16.29 -1.63 36.95
CA GLY A 41 16.79 -0.41 37.57
C GLY A 41 15.90 0.03 38.74
N ASP A 42 16.45 0.86 39.62
CA ASP A 42 15.77 1.38 40.84
C ASP A 42 14.57 2.30 40.52
N ASP A 43 14.36 2.65 39.25
CA ASP A 43 13.22 3.41 38.73
C ASP A 43 12.16 2.54 38.01
N GLY A 44 12.35 1.22 37.97
CA GLY A 44 11.46 0.27 37.31
C GLY A 44 11.63 0.19 35.78
N SER A 45 12.68 0.80 35.22
CA SER A 45 13.06 0.60 33.82
C SER A 45 13.94 -0.65 33.63
N ILE A 46 13.77 -1.33 32.50
CA ILE A 46 14.59 -2.48 32.10
C ILE A 46 15.80 -1.90 31.37
N GLU A 47 16.97 -1.97 32.01
CA GLU A 47 18.24 -1.59 31.38
C GLU A 47 18.66 -2.69 30.40
N ILE A 48 18.54 -2.41 29.11
CA ILE A 48 19.09 -3.26 28.05
C ILE A 48 20.55 -2.85 27.89
N ASP A 49 21.45 -3.74 28.24
CA ASP A 49 22.91 -3.56 28.19
C ASP A 49 23.36 -3.52 26.71
N GLU A 50 23.34 -2.33 26.09
CA GLU A 50 23.89 -2.06 24.77
C GLU A 50 25.42 -1.87 24.87
N GLU A 51 26.15 -2.94 25.21
CA GLU A 51 27.58 -3.02 24.95
C GLU A 51 27.89 -4.22 24.04
N ARG A 52 27.87 -3.95 22.74
CA ARG A 52 28.65 -4.73 21.77
C ARG A 52 29.27 -3.79 20.75
N GLU A 53 30.32 -3.10 21.20
CA GLU A 53 31.38 -2.61 20.32
C GLU A 53 32.02 -3.80 19.62
N GLY A 54 31.99 -3.76 18.29
CA GLY A 54 32.68 -4.68 17.40
C GLY A 54 33.17 -3.89 16.21
N ASP A 55 34.29 -3.19 16.42
CA ASP A 55 35.15 -2.64 15.37
C ASP A 55 35.69 -3.79 14.51
N GLU A 56 35.19 -3.93 13.29
CA GLU A 56 35.93 -4.61 12.22
C GLU A 56 35.85 -3.76 10.94
N ASP A 57 36.89 -2.94 10.76
CA ASP A 57 37.30 -2.31 9.52
C ASP A 57 37.59 -3.38 8.45
N GLU A 58 36.58 -3.85 7.72
CA GLU A 58 36.80 -4.55 6.46
C GLU A 58 36.92 -3.54 5.31
N ARG A 59 38.18 -3.20 5.00
CA ARG A 59 38.57 -2.59 3.73
C ARG A 59 38.28 -3.58 2.61
N PHE A 60 37.22 -3.34 1.85
CA PHE A 60 37.00 -4.04 0.59
C PHE A 60 37.87 -3.38 -0.47
N ASP A 61 38.92 -4.09 -0.87
CA ASP A 61 39.72 -3.77 -2.04
C ASP A 61 38.83 -3.82 -3.30
N GLU A 62 38.80 -2.71 -4.03
CA GLU A 62 38.18 -2.56 -5.34
C GLU A 62 39.02 -3.35 -6.37
N ASP A 63 38.63 -4.58 -6.66
CA ASP A 63 39.06 -5.27 -7.88
C ASP A 63 37.99 -5.11 -8.97
N GLU A 64 38.29 -4.18 -9.88
CA GLU A 64 37.71 -3.97 -11.21
C GLU A 64 37.83 -5.25 -12.04
N GLU A 65 36.77 -6.07 -12.10
CA GLU A 65 36.59 -7.05 -13.18
C GLU A 65 35.54 -6.58 -14.19
N GLU A 66 36.05 -6.04 -15.29
CA GLU A 66 35.38 -5.68 -16.53
C GLU A 66 34.80 -6.93 -17.21
N LEU A 67 33.59 -7.34 -16.83
CA LEU A 67 32.86 -8.41 -17.51
C LEU A 67 32.22 -7.88 -18.81
N HIS A 68 33.00 -7.97 -19.89
CA HIS A 68 32.52 -8.01 -21.27
C HIS A 68 31.42 -9.07 -21.43
N ARG A 69 30.15 -8.65 -21.43
CA ARG A 69 29.04 -9.51 -21.87
C ARG A 69 28.56 -9.11 -23.25
N GLU A 70 29.10 -9.84 -24.22
CA GLU A 70 28.71 -9.90 -25.62
C GLU A 70 27.19 -10.06 -25.77
N SER A 71 26.54 -8.99 -26.22
CA SER A 71 25.12 -8.96 -26.57
C SER A 71 24.89 -9.73 -27.88
N GLY A 72 24.71 -11.04 -27.78
CA GLY A 72 24.22 -11.88 -28.88
C GLY A 72 22.74 -11.64 -29.15
N SER A 73 22.43 -10.61 -29.97
CA SER A 73 21.07 -10.40 -30.49
C SER A 73 20.78 -11.39 -31.61
N TYR A 74 19.95 -12.40 -31.32
CA TYR A 74 19.31 -13.22 -32.35
C TYR A 74 18.26 -12.37 -33.09
N GLN A 75 18.64 -11.83 -34.24
CA GLN A 75 17.73 -11.28 -35.23
C GLN A 75 16.97 -12.43 -35.91
N LEU A 76 15.71 -12.63 -35.54
CA LEU A 76 14.77 -13.37 -36.38
C LEU A 76 14.16 -12.40 -37.39
N SER A 77 14.71 -12.51 -38.60
CA SER A 77 14.18 -12.02 -39.87
C SER A 77 12.71 -12.40 -40.05
N GLY A 78 11.87 -11.39 -40.27
CA GLY A 78 10.46 -11.51 -40.62
C GLY A 78 10.07 -10.39 -41.57
N GLU A 79 10.36 -10.65 -42.84
CA GLU A 79 9.84 -10.08 -44.10
C GLU A 79 8.92 -8.84 -44.05
N GLU A 80 9.47 -7.76 -44.63
CA GLU A 80 8.87 -6.83 -45.59
C GLU A 80 7.33 -6.69 -45.66
N HIS A 81 6.87 -5.50 -45.28
CA HIS A 81 5.97 -4.74 -46.15
C HIS A 81 6.26 -3.24 -46.00
N GLU A 82 6.97 -2.67 -46.98
CA GLU A 82 7.02 -1.22 -47.19
C GLU A 82 5.61 -0.72 -47.51
N ASP A 83 5.05 0.14 -46.66
CA ASP A 83 3.94 1.01 -47.05
C ASP A 83 4.35 2.47 -46.78
N ARG A 84 5.03 3.05 -47.79
CA ARG A 84 5.39 4.46 -47.86
C ARG A 84 4.11 5.31 -47.90
N ARG A 85 3.60 5.72 -46.74
CA ARG A 85 2.65 6.85 -46.64
C ARG A 85 3.36 8.08 -46.11
N ARG A 86 3.82 8.88 -47.07
CA ARG A 86 3.87 10.35 -47.10
C ARG A 86 3.53 11.01 -45.77
N GLU A 87 4.55 11.54 -45.10
CA GLU A 87 4.45 12.47 -43.98
C GLU A 87 3.67 13.71 -44.42
N GLU A 88 2.44 13.80 -43.94
CA GLU A 88 1.69 15.06 -43.92
C GLU A 88 1.87 15.62 -42.50
N GLU A 89 2.58 16.75 -42.39
CA GLU A 89 2.76 17.48 -41.14
C GLU A 89 1.39 17.92 -40.60
N VAL A 90 0.81 17.10 -39.72
CA VAL A 90 -0.38 17.43 -38.95
C VAL A 90 0.05 18.33 -37.80
N LYS A 91 -0.40 19.59 -37.85
CA LYS A 91 -0.28 20.59 -36.77
C LYS A 91 -0.66 19.97 -35.42
N PRO A 92 0.00 20.35 -34.29
CA PRO A 92 -0.25 19.75 -32.99
C PRO A 92 -1.67 20.07 -32.52
N GLU A 93 -2.58 19.13 -32.76
CA GLU A 93 -3.89 19.08 -32.13
C GLU A 93 -3.66 18.85 -30.63
N LYS A 94 -4.28 19.71 -29.81
CA LYS A 94 -4.20 19.73 -28.35
C LYS A 94 -4.02 18.33 -27.78
N ASP A 95 -2.86 18.09 -27.15
CA ASP A 95 -2.53 16.87 -26.43
C ASP A 95 -3.62 16.55 -25.41
N ASN A 96 -4.57 15.70 -25.82
CA ASN A 96 -5.52 15.06 -24.91
C ASN A 96 -4.73 14.02 -24.10
N SER A 97 -4.00 14.48 -23.10
CA SER A 97 -3.27 13.65 -22.15
C SER A 97 -4.17 12.56 -21.53
N ALA A 98 -5.44 12.89 -21.31
CA ALA A 98 -6.48 11.94 -20.87
C ALA A 98 -6.72 10.80 -21.89
N ALA A 99 -6.70 11.09 -23.20
CA ALA A 99 -6.86 10.06 -24.22
C ALA A 99 -5.60 9.17 -24.32
N LYS A 100 -4.39 9.75 -24.18
CA LYS A 100 -3.13 8.99 -24.12
C LYS A 100 -3.07 8.10 -22.87
N ALA A 101 -3.52 8.59 -21.71
CA ALA A 101 -3.60 7.81 -20.48
C ALA A 101 -4.59 6.65 -20.60
N ALA A 102 -5.79 6.88 -21.14
CA ALA A 102 -6.78 5.82 -21.37
C ALA A 102 -6.29 4.75 -22.37
N ILE A 103 -5.55 5.15 -23.40
CA ILE A 103 -4.91 4.20 -24.35
C ILE A 103 -3.82 3.38 -23.65
N ALA A 104 -3.02 4.00 -22.77
CA ALA A 104 -1.98 3.31 -22.01
C ALA A 104 -2.58 2.29 -21.03
N GLU A 105 -3.63 2.66 -20.30
CA GLU A 105 -4.38 1.73 -19.45
C GLU A 105 -4.96 0.57 -20.26
N ARG A 106 -5.61 0.86 -21.39
CA ARG A 106 -6.15 -0.19 -22.27
C ARG A 106 -5.08 -1.16 -22.75
N LYS A 107 -3.88 -0.66 -23.09
CA LYS A 107 -2.73 -1.52 -23.47
C LYS A 107 -2.27 -2.39 -22.31
N LYS A 108 -2.19 -1.85 -21.08
CA LYS A 108 -1.86 -2.64 -19.88
C LYS A 108 -2.88 -3.77 -19.67
N TRP A 109 -4.17 -3.48 -19.79
CA TRP A 109 -5.24 -4.48 -19.70
C TRP A 109 -5.15 -5.54 -20.78
N GLN A 110 -4.87 -5.16 -22.04
CA GLN A 110 -4.67 -6.13 -23.12
C GLN A 110 -3.45 -7.03 -22.89
N ALA A 111 -2.35 -6.48 -22.37
CA ALA A 111 -1.16 -7.26 -22.04
C ALA A 111 -1.43 -8.28 -20.93
N LYS A 112 -2.11 -7.87 -19.84
CA LYS A 112 -2.55 -8.79 -18.78
C LYS A 112 -3.43 -9.91 -19.33
N LEU A 113 -4.37 -9.58 -20.22
CA LEU A 113 -5.31 -10.54 -20.80
C LEU A 113 -4.63 -11.51 -21.77
N GLU A 114 -3.67 -11.06 -22.56
CA GLU A 114 -2.81 -11.93 -23.40
C GLU A 114 -1.97 -12.88 -22.54
N GLU A 115 -1.42 -12.40 -21.43
CA GLU A 115 -0.65 -13.24 -20.51
C GLU A 115 -1.52 -14.30 -19.84
N GLU A 116 -2.72 -13.92 -19.37
CA GLU A 116 -3.70 -14.85 -18.82
C GLU A 116 -4.14 -15.90 -19.85
N LYS A 117 -4.36 -15.51 -21.11
CA LYS A 117 -4.63 -16.46 -22.20
C LYS A 117 -3.49 -17.44 -22.44
N LYS A 118 -2.23 -16.97 -22.35
CA LYS A 118 -1.06 -17.85 -22.48
C LYS A 118 -0.98 -18.83 -21.31
N LYS A 119 -1.24 -18.37 -20.09
CA LYS A 119 -1.29 -19.21 -18.88
C LYS A 119 -2.42 -20.23 -18.99
N SER A 120 -3.63 -19.81 -19.37
CA SER A 120 -4.79 -20.68 -19.54
C SER A 120 -4.56 -21.74 -20.62
N ALA A 121 -3.97 -21.36 -21.75
CA ALA A 121 -3.61 -22.29 -22.82
C ALA A 121 -2.53 -23.29 -22.39
N ALA A 122 -1.57 -22.87 -21.56
CA ALA A 122 -0.57 -23.78 -21.00
C ALA A 122 -1.20 -24.77 -20.00
N THR A 123 -2.09 -24.31 -19.13
CA THR A 123 -2.84 -25.19 -18.22
C THR A 123 -3.74 -26.16 -18.99
N GLU A 124 -4.42 -25.72 -20.05
CA GLU A 124 -5.22 -26.62 -20.90
C GLU A 124 -4.37 -27.70 -21.57
N LYS A 125 -3.15 -27.34 -22.03
CA LYS A 125 -2.20 -28.32 -22.58
C LYS A 125 -1.76 -29.32 -21.52
N LEU A 126 -1.46 -28.87 -20.31
CA LEU A 126 -1.15 -29.75 -19.17
C LEU A 126 -2.31 -30.68 -18.81
N MET A 127 -3.53 -30.14 -18.72
CA MET A 127 -4.75 -30.92 -18.47
C MET A 127 -4.94 -32.01 -19.54
N LYS A 128 -4.74 -31.67 -20.82
CA LYS A 128 -4.79 -32.66 -21.92
C LYS A 128 -3.70 -33.72 -21.83
N LEU A 129 -2.47 -33.35 -21.49
CA LEU A 129 -1.34 -34.29 -21.35
C LEU A 129 -1.55 -35.27 -20.19
N VAL A 130 -2.07 -34.78 -19.07
CA VAL A 130 -2.30 -35.59 -17.86
C VAL A 130 -3.66 -36.34 -17.93
N GLY A 131 -4.48 -36.04 -18.94
CA GLY A 131 -5.78 -36.68 -19.17
C GLY A 131 -6.81 -36.28 -18.11
N VAL A 132 -6.87 -35.00 -17.77
CA VAL A 132 -7.71 -34.46 -16.70
C VAL A 132 -8.62 -33.36 -17.23
N THR A 133 -9.86 -33.30 -16.73
CA THR A 133 -10.88 -32.33 -17.17
C THR A 133 -11.08 -31.16 -16.21
N SER A 134 -10.64 -31.26 -14.96
CA SER A 134 -10.75 -30.20 -13.95
C SER A 134 -9.38 -29.75 -13.43
N LEU A 135 -9.31 -28.51 -12.95
CA LEU A 135 -8.08 -27.94 -12.38
C LEU A 135 -7.73 -28.59 -11.04
N ASP A 136 -8.75 -28.92 -10.23
CA ASP A 136 -8.61 -29.61 -8.95
C ASP A 136 -8.03 -31.02 -9.11
N ASP A 137 -8.48 -31.76 -10.12
CA ASP A 137 -7.95 -33.10 -10.41
C ASP A 137 -6.51 -33.03 -10.94
N LEU A 138 -6.16 -31.96 -11.68
CA LEU A 138 -4.78 -31.75 -12.15
C LEU A 138 -3.88 -31.49 -10.95
N GLN A 139 -4.35 -30.66 -10.02
CA GLN A 139 -3.66 -30.32 -8.79
C GLN A 139 -3.45 -31.55 -7.89
N ALA A 140 -4.48 -32.39 -7.73
CA ALA A 140 -4.40 -33.63 -6.96
C ALA A 140 -3.42 -34.65 -7.58
N LYS A 141 -3.36 -34.75 -8.90
CA LYS A 141 -2.36 -35.59 -9.58
C LYS A 141 -0.94 -35.05 -9.43
N LEU A 142 -0.77 -33.73 -9.50
CA LEU A 142 0.52 -33.08 -9.25
C LEU A 142 1.02 -33.38 -7.83
N ASP A 143 0.13 -33.32 -6.83
CA ASP A 143 0.45 -33.69 -5.46
C ASP A 143 0.84 -35.15 -5.30
N ALA A 144 0.11 -36.04 -5.96
CA ALA A 144 0.44 -37.46 -5.93
C ALA A 144 1.83 -37.74 -6.51
N VAL A 145 2.20 -37.08 -7.61
CA VAL A 145 3.53 -37.18 -8.22
C VAL A 145 4.61 -36.60 -7.29
N GLN A 146 4.34 -35.45 -6.68
CA GLN A 146 5.27 -34.81 -5.75
C GLN A 146 5.47 -35.65 -4.47
N ALA A 147 4.39 -36.18 -3.91
CA ALA A 147 4.44 -37.09 -2.76
C ALA A 147 5.20 -38.38 -3.09
N GLN A 148 4.99 -38.95 -4.29
CA GLN A 148 5.73 -40.13 -4.73
C GLN A 148 7.24 -39.84 -4.84
N ARG A 149 7.61 -38.66 -5.36
CA ARG A 149 9.00 -38.24 -5.46
C ARG A 149 9.64 -38.07 -4.07
N ILE A 150 8.96 -37.37 -3.16
CA ILE A 150 9.43 -37.18 -1.78
C ILE A 150 9.58 -38.53 -1.06
N ALA A 151 8.62 -39.45 -1.24
CA ALA A 151 8.68 -40.79 -0.66
C ALA A 151 9.92 -41.56 -1.15
N GLN A 152 10.26 -41.44 -2.44
CA GLN A 152 11.47 -42.06 -3.01
C GLN A 152 12.76 -41.42 -2.52
N GLU A 153 12.82 -40.08 -2.45
CA GLU A 153 14.01 -39.33 -2.05
C GLU A 153 14.30 -39.41 -0.55
N SER A 154 13.26 -39.38 0.28
CA SER A 154 13.37 -39.32 1.75
C SER A 154 13.20 -40.68 2.44
N GLY A 155 12.90 -41.74 1.67
CA GLY A 155 12.68 -43.09 2.20
C GLY A 155 11.44 -43.23 3.10
N ILE A 156 10.49 -42.29 3.02
CA ILE A 156 9.27 -42.27 3.83
C ILE A 156 8.11 -42.95 3.12
N THR A 157 7.05 -43.27 3.87
CA THR A 157 5.85 -43.86 3.26
C THR A 157 5.11 -42.84 2.39
N PRO A 158 4.40 -43.28 1.33
CA PRO A 158 3.61 -42.37 0.47
C PRO A 158 2.56 -41.55 1.23
N GLN A 159 1.99 -42.11 2.30
CA GLN A 159 1.01 -41.43 3.15
C GLN A 159 1.65 -40.29 3.94
N GLN A 160 2.85 -40.49 4.49
CA GLN A 160 3.62 -39.43 5.17
C GLN A 160 4.06 -38.36 4.17
N ALA A 161 4.48 -38.74 2.96
CA ALA A 161 4.86 -37.79 1.92
C ALA A 161 3.66 -36.92 1.49
N GLN A 162 2.45 -37.48 1.42
CA GLN A 162 1.25 -36.72 1.08
C GLN A 162 0.92 -35.68 2.16
N VAL A 163 1.07 -36.03 3.45
CA VAL A 163 0.92 -35.07 4.57
C VAL A 163 1.97 -33.97 4.46
N GLN A 164 3.21 -34.31 4.11
CA GLN A 164 4.28 -33.32 3.95
C GLN A 164 4.01 -32.35 2.79
N VAL A 165 3.47 -32.82 1.66
CA VAL A 165 3.06 -31.95 0.54
C VAL A 165 1.94 -30.99 0.97
N GLN A 166 0.96 -31.47 1.74
CA GLN A 166 -0.11 -30.62 2.27
C GLN A 166 0.43 -29.54 3.21
N GLN A 167 1.31 -29.91 4.13
CA GLN A 167 1.97 -28.96 5.04
C GLN A 167 2.80 -27.92 4.29
N GLN A 168 3.53 -28.34 3.25
CA GLN A 168 4.29 -27.40 2.40
C GLN A 168 3.36 -26.38 1.73
N ARG A 169 2.19 -26.82 1.25
CA ARG A 169 1.20 -25.91 0.66
C ARG A 169 0.62 -24.93 1.66
N GLU A 170 0.21 -25.40 2.84
CA GLU A 170 -0.26 -24.50 3.90
C GLU A 170 0.82 -23.48 4.28
N LEU A 171 2.09 -23.91 4.37
CA LEU A 171 3.21 -23.01 4.62
C LEU A 171 3.41 -22.00 3.49
N GLU A 172 3.28 -22.41 2.23
CA GLU A 172 3.38 -21.51 1.08
C GLU A 172 2.22 -20.50 1.04
N GLU A 173 1.00 -20.93 1.34
CA GLU A 173 -0.18 -20.07 1.44
C GLU A 173 -0.04 -19.07 2.58
N MET A 174 0.32 -19.53 3.78
CA MET A 174 0.60 -18.65 4.92
C MET A 174 1.73 -17.65 4.60
N ARG A 175 2.81 -18.08 3.94
CA ARG A 175 3.90 -17.19 3.52
C ARG A 175 3.42 -16.14 2.53
N ARG A 176 2.55 -16.52 1.59
CA ARG A 176 1.95 -15.60 0.62
C ARG A 176 1.04 -14.59 1.32
N ASP A 177 0.23 -15.03 2.27
CA ASP A 177 -0.67 -14.17 3.03
C ASP A 177 0.09 -13.19 3.91
N ILE A 178 1.10 -13.66 4.65
CA ILE A 178 1.98 -12.79 5.44
C ILE A 178 2.65 -11.74 4.55
N ARG A 179 3.10 -12.14 3.36
CA ARG A 179 3.71 -11.22 2.40
C ARG A 179 2.73 -10.17 1.89
N ASN A 180 1.52 -10.59 1.52
CA ASN A 180 0.46 -9.67 1.10
C ASN A 180 0.09 -8.69 2.22
N GLN A 181 -0.05 -9.18 3.45
CA GLN A 181 -0.33 -8.36 4.63
C GLN A 181 0.81 -7.37 4.92
N LYS A 182 2.07 -7.79 4.77
CA LYS A 182 3.24 -6.90 4.89
C LYS A 182 3.13 -5.72 3.92
N PHE A 183 2.87 -6.00 2.64
CA PHE A 183 2.72 -4.95 1.63
C PHE A 183 1.48 -4.08 1.84
N GLU A 184 0.39 -4.63 2.36
CA GLU A 184 -0.79 -3.86 2.72
C GLU A 184 -0.52 -2.90 3.89
N ALA A 185 0.21 -3.37 4.91
CA ALA A 185 0.62 -2.55 6.04
C ALA A 185 1.58 -1.44 5.59
N GLU A 186 2.56 -1.75 4.73
CA GLU A 186 3.45 -0.75 4.13
C GLU A 186 2.69 0.29 3.32
N ALA A 187 1.77 -0.13 2.44
CA ALA A 187 0.95 0.81 1.66
C ALA A 187 0.10 1.70 2.57
N THR A 188 -0.50 1.15 3.62
CA THR A 188 -1.29 1.92 4.60
C THR A 188 -0.44 2.93 5.35
N ARG A 189 0.79 2.55 5.75
CA ARG A 189 1.77 3.47 6.35
C ARG A 189 2.15 4.59 5.39
N LEU A 190 2.45 4.27 4.13
CA LEU A 190 2.88 5.26 3.14
C LEU A 190 1.79 6.29 2.83
N LYS A 191 0.51 5.90 2.83
CA LYS A 191 -0.62 6.84 2.65
C LYS A 191 -0.71 7.93 3.71
N THR A 192 -0.06 7.77 4.86
CA THR A 192 -0.06 8.82 5.90
C THR A 192 0.73 10.06 5.46
N ASP A 193 1.67 9.91 4.54
CA ASP A 193 2.36 11.03 3.91
C ASP A 193 1.68 11.42 2.58
N PRO A 194 1.25 12.69 2.41
CA PRO A 194 0.70 13.21 1.16
C PRO A 194 1.58 13.00 -0.09
N PHE A 195 2.88 12.78 0.10
CA PHE A 195 3.77 12.42 -0.99
C PHE A 195 3.33 11.13 -1.69
N PHE A 196 2.92 10.10 -0.95
CA PHE A 196 2.52 8.79 -1.50
C PHE A 196 1.00 8.63 -1.65
N ALA A 197 0.24 9.73 -1.73
CA ALA A 197 -1.23 9.69 -1.77
C ALA A 197 -1.81 8.86 -2.93
N ASP A 198 -1.05 8.64 -3.99
CA ASP A 198 -1.43 7.91 -5.19
C ASP A 198 -0.96 6.45 -5.21
N ILE A 199 -0.34 5.96 -4.14
CA ILE A 199 0.26 4.62 -4.07
C ILE A 199 -0.72 3.50 -4.41
N ASP A 200 -2.01 3.67 -4.12
CA ASP A 200 -3.07 2.70 -4.44
C ASP A 200 -3.21 2.42 -5.93
N HIS A 201 -2.97 3.43 -6.78
CA HIS A 201 -3.09 3.28 -8.24
C HIS A 201 -1.98 2.41 -8.82
N TYR A 202 -0.88 2.24 -8.09
CA TYR A 202 0.32 1.53 -8.53
C TYR A 202 0.68 0.35 -7.62
N ARG A 203 -0.15 0.06 -6.61
CA ARG A 203 0.13 -0.96 -5.58
C ARG A 203 0.46 -2.31 -6.20
N GLU A 204 -0.36 -2.79 -7.13
CA GLU A 204 -0.15 -4.10 -7.77
C GLU A 204 1.19 -4.16 -8.53
N GLU A 205 1.50 -3.12 -9.32
CA GLU A 205 2.72 -3.04 -10.13
C GLU A 205 3.96 -2.93 -9.24
N TYR A 206 3.89 -2.14 -8.15
CA TYR A 206 5.00 -1.96 -7.23
C TYR A 206 5.19 -3.17 -6.32
N GLN A 207 4.11 -3.85 -5.93
CA GLN A 207 4.18 -5.11 -5.18
C GLN A 207 4.89 -6.19 -6.01
N GLU A 208 4.55 -6.35 -7.29
CA GLU A 208 5.21 -7.34 -8.16
C GLU A 208 6.73 -7.08 -8.27
N ILE A 209 7.13 -5.81 -8.37
CA ILE A 209 8.54 -5.43 -8.43
C ILE A 209 9.21 -5.66 -7.08
N ALA A 210 8.59 -5.24 -5.98
CA ALA A 210 9.10 -5.42 -4.62
C ALA A 210 9.29 -6.91 -4.29
N GLU A 211 8.38 -7.78 -4.73
CA GLU A 211 8.50 -9.23 -4.58
C GLU A 211 9.69 -9.79 -5.34
N ARG A 212 9.96 -9.27 -6.54
CA ARG A 212 11.08 -9.73 -7.37
C ARG A 212 12.44 -9.22 -6.86
N THR A 213 12.50 -7.99 -6.33
CA THR A 213 13.74 -7.35 -5.91
C THR A 213 14.02 -7.48 -4.41
N GLY A 214 13.05 -7.91 -3.61
CA GLY A 214 13.17 -7.96 -2.16
C GLY A 214 13.15 -6.58 -1.48
N GLN A 215 12.75 -5.54 -2.21
CA GLN A 215 12.72 -4.15 -1.71
C GLN A 215 11.40 -3.81 -1.02
N SER A 216 11.40 -2.72 -0.25
CA SER A 216 10.15 -2.18 0.31
C SER A 216 9.31 -1.50 -0.77
N LEU A 217 8.00 -1.35 -0.54
CA LEU A 217 7.14 -0.57 -1.46
C LEU A 217 7.59 0.89 -1.57
N GLU A 218 8.18 1.44 -0.51
CA GLU A 218 8.70 2.80 -0.47
C GLU A 218 9.86 2.97 -1.45
N ASP A 219 10.83 2.06 -1.42
CA ASP A 219 12.01 2.10 -2.31
C ASP A 219 11.60 1.95 -3.77
N VAL A 220 10.66 1.04 -4.04
CA VAL A 220 10.12 0.84 -5.40
C VAL A 220 9.40 2.08 -5.88
N TYR A 221 8.62 2.74 -5.01
CA TYR A 221 7.95 4.00 -5.33
C TYR A 221 8.97 5.09 -5.67
N TRP A 222 10.01 5.26 -4.85
CA TRP A 222 11.07 6.24 -5.12
C TRP A 222 11.80 5.97 -6.43
N ALA A 223 12.13 4.71 -6.71
CA ALA A 223 12.81 4.30 -7.93
C ALA A 223 11.96 4.54 -9.19
N LYS A 224 10.64 4.31 -9.11
CA LYS A 224 9.74 4.42 -10.27
C LYS A 224 9.17 5.81 -10.48
N ARG A 225 8.75 6.49 -9.41
CA ARG A 225 7.98 7.73 -9.49
C ARG A 225 8.50 8.87 -8.62
N GLY A 226 9.47 8.62 -7.74
CA GLY A 226 9.98 9.62 -6.80
C GLY A 226 10.29 10.98 -7.43
N ARG A 227 11.00 11.00 -8.57
CA ARG A 227 11.33 12.25 -9.28
C ARG A 227 10.12 12.95 -9.89
N GLU A 228 9.16 12.21 -10.42
CA GLU A 228 7.97 12.78 -11.04
C GLU A 228 7.03 13.34 -9.97
N ARG A 229 6.79 12.56 -8.90
CA ARG A 229 5.95 12.97 -7.78
C ARG A 229 6.50 14.21 -7.06
N MET A 230 7.83 14.32 -6.92
CA MET A 230 8.46 15.54 -6.38
C MET A 230 8.09 16.79 -7.20
N LYS A 231 8.18 16.73 -8.53
CA LYS A 231 7.81 17.85 -9.41
C LYS A 231 6.31 18.17 -9.36
N GLU A 232 5.46 17.15 -9.26
CA GLU A 232 4.01 17.34 -9.11
C GLU A 232 3.70 18.03 -7.78
N ARG A 233 4.34 17.60 -6.70
CA ARG A 233 4.18 18.19 -5.37
C ARG A 233 4.67 19.64 -5.32
N GLU A 234 5.80 19.95 -5.97
CA GLU A 234 6.28 21.33 -6.13
C GLU A 234 5.23 22.21 -6.80
N ARG A 235 4.62 21.73 -7.89
CA ARG A 235 3.53 22.45 -8.59
C ARG A 235 2.29 22.60 -7.71
N GLU A 236 1.88 21.57 -6.97
CA GLU A 236 0.76 21.63 -6.04
C GLU A 236 1.00 22.68 -4.93
N ILE A 237 2.22 22.72 -4.38
CA ILE A 237 2.63 23.72 -3.39
C ILE A 237 2.61 25.12 -3.98
N GLU A 238 3.15 25.32 -5.19
CA GLU A 238 3.13 26.62 -5.87
C GLU A 238 1.70 27.10 -6.13
N GLN A 239 0.82 26.22 -6.60
CA GLN A 239 -0.58 26.54 -6.87
C GLN A 239 -1.33 26.89 -5.58
N THR A 240 -1.12 26.13 -4.50
CA THR A 240 -1.74 26.43 -3.20
C THR A 240 -1.23 27.75 -2.62
N LEU A 241 0.07 28.04 -2.76
CA LEU A 241 0.65 29.33 -2.36
C LEU A 241 0.08 30.49 -3.18
N GLN A 242 -0.03 30.34 -4.50
CA GLN A 242 -0.65 31.34 -5.38
C GLN A 242 -2.12 31.57 -5.03
N ALA A 243 -2.89 30.49 -4.80
CA ALA A 243 -4.29 30.58 -4.39
C ALA A 243 -4.45 31.25 -3.01
N ASN A 244 -3.55 30.98 -2.08
CA ASN A 244 -3.55 31.63 -0.77
C ASN A 244 -3.17 33.12 -0.87
N ARG A 245 -2.21 33.46 -1.75
CA ARG A 245 -1.85 34.86 -2.04
C ARG A 245 -3.00 35.62 -2.69
N SER A 246 -3.67 35.04 -3.69
CA SER A 246 -4.81 35.67 -4.36
C SER A 246 -6.00 35.85 -3.42
N LYS A 247 -6.30 34.86 -2.56
CA LYS A 247 -7.31 35.00 -1.50
C LYS A 247 -6.97 36.13 -0.51
N LYS A 248 -5.72 36.22 -0.07
CA LYS A 248 -5.26 37.29 0.84
C LYS A 248 -5.28 38.67 0.18
N GLN A 249 -4.96 38.76 -1.11
CA GLN A 249 -5.06 40.01 -1.89
C GLN A 249 -6.51 40.41 -2.10
N ALA A 250 -7.38 39.49 -2.55
CA ALA A 250 -8.81 39.73 -2.71
C ALA A 250 -9.49 40.15 -1.39
N ALA A 251 -9.06 39.61 -0.25
CA ALA A 251 -9.53 40.02 1.06
C ALA A 251 -9.01 41.39 1.54
N LYS A 252 -7.92 41.90 0.95
CA LYS A 252 -7.31 43.21 1.27
C LYS A 252 -7.66 44.32 0.28
N VAL A 253 -8.23 43.99 -0.89
CA VAL A 253 -8.67 44.96 -1.89
C VAL A 253 -10.17 45.17 -1.76
N ASP A 254 -10.57 45.89 -0.71
CA ASP A 254 -11.76 46.74 -0.76
C ASP A 254 -11.30 48.19 -0.56
N THR A 255 -10.57 48.69 -1.56
CA THR A 255 -10.24 50.12 -1.71
C THR A 255 -11.13 50.74 -2.78
N SER A 256 -12.40 50.33 -2.82
CA SER A 256 -13.39 51.05 -3.61
C SER A 256 -13.45 52.49 -3.10
N VAL A 257 -13.08 53.44 -3.95
CA VAL A 257 -13.21 54.91 -3.73
C VAL A 257 -14.68 55.30 -3.87
N SER A 258 -15.55 54.57 -3.17
CA SER A 258 -16.96 54.88 -3.01
C SER A 258 -17.35 54.32 -1.65
N GLY A 259 -17.38 55.21 -0.65
CA GLY A 259 -17.76 54.90 0.72
C GLY A 259 -19.22 54.48 0.81
N GLY A 260 -19.53 53.26 0.38
CA GLY A 260 -20.77 52.56 0.67
C GLY A 260 -20.60 51.80 1.97
N THR A 261 -20.59 52.50 3.10
CA THR A 261 -20.89 51.83 4.38
C THR A 261 -22.20 51.07 4.15
N LYS A 262 -22.20 49.75 4.28
CA LYS A 262 -23.43 49.01 4.52
C LYS A 262 -23.99 49.56 5.83
N GLN A 263 -24.73 50.66 5.76
CA GLN A 263 -25.54 51.14 6.85
C GLN A 263 -26.46 49.97 7.17
N LYS A 264 -26.27 49.37 8.36
CA LYS A 264 -27.37 48.66 9.03
C LYS A 264 -28.61 49.54 8.85
N PRO A 265 -29.76 48.99 8.46
CA PRO A 265 -30.95 49.81 8.25
C PRO A 265 -31.15 50.64 9.52
N LYS A 266 -30.97 51.96 9.41
CA LYS A 266 -31.32 52.88 10.50
C LYS A 266 -32.80 52.66 10.71
N SER A 267 -33.16 51.92 11.76
CA SER A 267 -34.56 51.80 12.17
C SER A 267 -35.09 53.22 12.26
N THR A 268 -36.18 53.51 11.55
CA THR A 268 -36.81 54.84 11.51
C THR A 268 -37.52 55.19 12.83
N LEU A 269 -37.03 54.63 13.93
CA LEU A 269 -37.58 54.73 15.28
C LEU A 269 -36.74 55.71 16.10
N THR A 270 -37.41 56.61 16.80
CA THR A 270 -36.80 57.46 17.81
C THR A 270 -36.29 56.62 19.00
N PRO A 271 -35.35 57.12 19.81
CA PRO A 271 -34.81 56.40 20.98
C PRO A 271 -35.91 55.88 21.93
N ASP A 272 -36.96 56.66 22.15
CA ASP A 272 -38.09 56.28 23.00
C ASP A 272 -38.89 55.12 22.40
N GLN A 273 -39.09 55.11 21.08
CA GLN A 273 -39.78 54.04 20.38
C GLN A 273 -38.97 52.72 20.38
N MET A 274 -37.64 52.80 20.39
CA MET A 274 -36.78 51.62 20.56
C MET A 274 -36.89 51.03 21.98
N ALA A 275 -37.01 51.88 23.00
CA ALA A 275 -37.20 51.44 24.37
C ALA A 275 -38.55 50.72 24.54
N ILE A 276 -39.62 51.25 23.92
CA ILE A 276 -40.94 50.62 23.93
C ILE A 276 -40.94 49.29 23.18
N ALA A 277 -40.29 49.22 22.01
CA ALA A 277 -40.15 47.96 21.25
C ALA A 277 -39.47 46.87 22.09
N LYS A 278 -38.42 47.24 22.83
CA LYS A 278 -37.68 46.33 23.72
C LYS A 278 -38.51 45.90 24.92
N LEU A 279 -39.30 46.80 25.52
CA LEU A 279 -40.25 46.49 26.59
C LEU A 279 -41.38 45.55 26.12
N ALA A 280 -41.84 45.72 24.89
CA ALA A 280 -42.85 44.87 24.26
C ALA A 280 -42.30 43.51 23.77
N GLY A 281 -41.00 43.24 23.95
CA GLY A 281 -40.36 42.00 23.50
C GLY A 281 -40.28 41.84 21.97
N MET A 282 -40.47 42.92 21.21
CA MET A 282 -40.45 42.90 19.74
C MET A 282 -39.11 43.38 19.20
N LYS A 283 -38.73 42.86 18.02
CA LYS A 283 -37.58 43.42 17.30
C LYS A 283 -37.92 44.84 16.82
N PRO A 284 -36.99 45.82 16.92
CA PRO A 284 -37.25 47.20 16.51
C PRO A 284 -37.77 47.32 15.06
N GLU A 285 -37.33 46.44 14.17
CA GLU A 285 -37.79 46.42 12.77
C GLU A 285 -39.25 45.97 12.60
N GLU A 286 -39.74 45.11 13.49
CA GLU A 286 -41.15 44.67 13.49
C GLU A 286 -42.04 45.75 14.08
N TYR A 287 -41.61 46.38 15.17
CA TYR A 287 -42.31 47.50 15.78
C TYR A 287 -42.46 48.70 14.82
N ALA A 288 -41.44 48.98 14.00
CA ALA A 288 -41.50 50.03 12.99
C ALA A 288 -42.58 49.82 11.91
N LYS A 289 -43.01 48.58 11.67
CA LYS A 289 -44.11 48.27 10.73
C LYS A 289 -45.48 48.55 11.33
N TYR A 290 -45.63 48.46 12.65
CA TYR A 290 -46.89 48.69 13.35
C TYR A 290 -47.19 50.18 13.57
N ILE A 291 -46.16 51.03 13.68
CA ILE A 291 -46.34 52.49 13.84
C ILE A 291 -46.60 53.21 12.50
N LYS A 292 -46.19 52.63 11.36
CA LYS A 292 -46.35 53.24 10.02
C LYS A 292 -47.73 53.01 9.36
N LYS A 293 -48.72 52.52 10.11
CA LYS A 293 -50.13 52.44 9.72
C LYS A 293 -50.95 53.38 10.57
#